data_AF-A0A0P1AYB4-F1
#
_entry.id   AF-A0A0P1AYB4-F1
#
_cell.length_a   1.000
_cell.length_b   1.000
_cell.length_c   1.000
_cell.angle_alpha   90.00
_cell.angle_beta   90.00
_cell.angle_gamma   90.00
#
_symmetry.space_group_name_H-M   'P 1'
#
loop_
_entity.id
_entity.type
_entity.pdbx_description
1 polymer ?
#
loop_
_entity_poly.entity_id
_entity_poly.type
_entity_poly.pdbx_seq_one_letter_code
_entity_poly.pdbx_strand_id
1 'polypeptide(L)'
;MADETEVETVVRIQAVDIRDLYPELCAQDVSSRTCLLCSAKLKDKTHNLTRHLERHHAGALLQLLEQRNEISPKVLVSKRKHVQPKKSEVVKQSMREDKDTQLKVGNANLALAKWLAQEQLPVDLINNSSFRQFTEELSGHFNLPTEKELRQLLKTLMNGRDTAVEQQTIAKGDAMLPVDMLALKATSRCNEDSPLVSCSRIVCGIVTSGEAKVKVLRATASLLDAQTCRGKVLGKNGVLGRFFVGIVCQIQPSVLSQVDSVNDASSIKLFDKVIPSPYDVLDMQEQREYDHQTSQSGHNLDRKHSGALAEYIVLPVSNLLVVPPTVPDDLALLSHDMSIVLSIASELHRQSIKNIAIVADGPSIIVSNLLLRYLHQASQPAPQNIYVIITSSASSSVWSQYASIIPLNIHQPDAEANLIAQQPGVVVDAIVDLIGSEASTVFATQLVQPMGCIVLVERSQSDLDPQSTIAMDMNSLVVKELEIVNVSGGKKFLNDALQYLATQVTNSESATELRKCLLDCVQFPHALHKLQTIPEQMLESRYLQT
;
A
#
# COMPACT_ATOMS: atom_id res chain seq x y z
N MET A 1 -44.00 -10.29 34.03
CA MET A 1 -43.89 -9.77 32.65
C MET A 1 -42.58 -9.01 32.62
N ALA A 2 -41.54 -9.69 32.12
CA ALA A 2 -40.17 -9.18 32.10
C ALA A 2 -39.99 -8.28 30.87
N ASP A 3 -39.24 -7.20 31.05
CA ASP A 3 -38.90 -6.21 30.02
C ASP A 3 -38.26 -6.88 28.79
N GLU A 4 -38.96 -6.78 27.66
CA GLU A 4 -38.43 -7.03 26.33
C GLU A 4 -37.59 -5.82 25.90
N THR A 5 -36.33 -5.75 26.33
CA THR A 5 -35.36 -4.79 25.77
C THR A 5 -33.96 -5.43 25.62
N GLU A 6 -33.29 -5.07 24.52
CA GLU A 6 -31.92 -5.44 24.09
C GLU A 6 -31.64 -6.89 23.64
N VAL A 7 -32.21 -7.92 24.27
CA VAL A 7 -31.86 -9.32 23.94
C VAL A 7 -32.29 -9.71 22.51
N GLU A 8 -33.38 -9.15 21.99
CA GLU A 8 -33.91 -9.52 20.67
C GLU A 8 -33.10 -8.94 19.50
N THR A 9 -32.39 -7.81 19.71
CA THR A 9 -31.51 -7.24 18.67
C THR A 9 -30.23 -8.07 18.51
N VAL A 10 -29.76 -8.69 19.60
CA VAL A 10 -28.62 -9.62 19.61
C VAL A 10 -28.95 -10.93 18.88
N VAL A 11 -30.22 -11.33 18.81
CA VAL A 11 -30.63 -12.55 18.10
C VAL A 11 -30.72 -12.35 16.57
N ARG A 12 -30.91 -11.11 16.10
CA ARG A 12 -31.01 -10.81 14.65
C ARG A 12 -29.67 -10.61 13.94
N ILE A 13 -28.62 -10.26 14.67
CA ILE A 13 -27.25 -10.33 14.18
C ILE A 13 -26.66 -11.61 14.73
N GLN A 14 -26.19 -12.52 13.87
CA GLN A 14 -25.52 -13.74 14.33
C GLN A 14 -24.19 -13.40 15.01
N ALA A 15 -24.21 -12.90 16.24
CA ALA A 15 -23.05 -12.92 17.12
C ALA A 15 -23.00 -14.33 17.71
N VAL A 16 -22.27 -15.22 17.07
CA VAL A 16 -22.13 -16.61 17.50
C VAL A 16 -21.10 -16.66 18.62
N ASP A 17 -21.39 -17.42 19.67
CA ASP A 17 -20.42 -17.65 20.73
C ASP A 17 -19.26 -18.46 20.15
N ILE A 18 -18.01 -18.09 20.44
CA ILE A 18 -16.85 -18.81 19.89
C ILE A 18 -16.86 -20.29 20.27
N ARG A 19 -17.56 -20.63 21.37
CA ARG A 19 -17.83 -22.00 21.83
C ARG A 19 -18.70 -22.82 20.89
N ASP A 20 -19.60 -22.17 20.14
CA ASP A 20 -20.48 -22.85 19.18
C ASP A 20 -19.74 -23.22 17.89
N LEU A 21 -18.65 -22.52 17.59
CA LEU A 21 -17.81 -22.77 16.41
C LEU A 21 -16.61 -23.67 16.72
N TYR A 22 -16.02 -23.54 17.90
CA TYR A 22 -14.79 -24.25 18.29
C TYR A 22 -14.79 -24.62 19.79
N PRO A 23 -15.58 -25.63 20.20
CA PRO A 23 -15.74 -26.00 21.61
C PRO A 23 -14.42 -26.45 22.28
N GLU A 24 -13.46 -26.95 21.50
CA GLU A 24 -12.20 -27.51 21.98
C GLU A 24 -11.14 -26.46 22.37
N LEU A 25 -11.29 -25.19 21.94
CA LEU A 25 -10.23 -24.15 22.03
C LEU A 25 -10.41 -23.17 23.19
N CYS A 26 -11.40 -23.36 24.07
CA CYS A 26 -11.82 -22.30 24.99
C CYS A 26 -11.23 -22.44 26.41
N ALA A 27 -10.01 -21.92 26.61
CA ALA A 27 -9.55 -21.48 27.92
C ALA A 27 -9.16 -19.99 27.87
N GLN A 28 -9.80 -19.20 28.73
CA GLN A 28 -9.55 -17.78 29.05
C GLN A 28 -10.15 -16.70 28.11
N ASP A 29 -11.47 -16.44 28.25
CA ASP A 29 -12.07 -15.11 28.55
C ASP A 29 -13.61 -15.22 28.37
N VAL A 30 -14.33 -15.34 29.48
CA VAL A 30 -15.78 -15.69 29.54
C VAL A 30 -16.69 -14.56 29.00
N SER A 31 -16.11 -13.42 28.61
CA SER A 31 -16.85 -12.20 28.29
C SER A 31 -16.71 -11.71 26.84
N SER A 32 -15.84 -12.31 26.03
CA SER A 32 -15.54 -11.81 24.70
C SER A 32 -16.46 -12.38 23.62
N ARG A 33 -17.00 -11.52 22.75
CA ARG A 33 -17.77 -11.90 21.55
C ARG A 33 -17.01 -11.51 20.30
N THR A 34 -17.19 -12.24 19.20
CA THR A 34 -16.55 -11.91 17.92
C THR A 34 -17.59 -11.38 16.94
N CYS A 35 -17.36 -10.20 16.37
CA CYS A 35 -18.20 -9.69 15.28
C CYS A 35 -18.00 -10.56 14.04
N LEU A 36 -19.03 -11.22 13.51
CA LEU A 36 -18.86 -12.07 12.32
C LEU A 36 -18.60 -11.30 11.02
N LEU A 37 -18.87 -10.00 10.99
CA LEU A 37 -18.67 -9.17 9.80
C LEU A 37 -17.20 -8.75 9.61
N CYS A 38 -16.42 -8.61 10.68
CA CYS A 38 -15.00 -8.21 10.63
C CYS A 38 -14.06 -9.02 11.53
N SER A 39 -14.58 -10.03 12.22
CA SER A 39 -13.84 -10.85 13.19
C SER A 39 -13.25 -10.12 14.41
N ALA A 40 -13.67 -8.88 14.69
CA ALA A 40 -13.20 -8.12 15.86
C ALA A 40 -13.71 -8.72 17.19
N LYS A 41 -12.83 -8.84 18.18
CA LYS A 41 -13.17 -9.26 19.56
C LYS A 41 -13.74 -8.08 20.36
N LEU A 42 -14.99 -8.17 20.74
CA LEU A 42 -15.73 -7.23 21.58
C LEU A 42 -15.63 -7.67 23.05
N LYS A 43 -15.01 -6.84 23.89
CA LYS A 43 -15.07 -6.99 25.35
C LYS A 43 -16.34 -6.27 25.84
N ASP A 44 -17.24 -6.93 26.56
CA ASP A 44 -18.53 -6.42 27.11
C ASP A 44 -19.79 -6.32 26.21
N LYS A 45 -20.95 -6.46 26.87
CA LYS A 45 -22.17 -7.11 26.34
C LYS A 45 -23.09 -6.30 25.39
N THR A 46 -23.08 -4.96 25.37
CA THR A 46 -24.02 -4.20 24.49
C THR A 46 -23.48 -2.86 24.01
N HIS A 47 -22.87 -2.06 24.89
CA HIS A 47 -22.36 -0.73 24.51
C HIS A 47 -21.23 -0.79 23.46
N ASN A 48 -20.51 -1.91 23.37
CA ASN A 48 -19.46 -2.08 22.36
C ASN A 48 -19.97 -2.56 21.01
N LEU A 49 -21.14 -3.23 20.91
CA LEU A 49 -21.63 -3.70 19.61
C LEU A 49 -22.19 -2.55 18.77
N THR A 50 -23.07 -1.71 19.31
CA THR A 50 -23.60 -0.56 18.54
C THR A 50 -22.48 0.37 18.13
N ARG A 51 -21.56 0.70 19.03
CA ARG A 51 -20.41 1.56 18.73
C ARG A 51 -19.44 0.92 17.74
N HIS A 52 -19.29 -0.40 17.77
CA HIS A 52 -18.51 -1.15 16.80
C HIS A 52 -19.20 -1.17 15.43
N LEU A 53 -20.51 -1.42 15.36
CA LEU A 53 -21.27 -1.36 14.12
C LEU A 53 -21.31 0.06 13.55
N GLU A 54 -21.46 1.09 14.37
CA GLU A 54 -21.37 2.50 13.94
C GLU A 54 -20.01 2.83 13.30
N ARG A 55 -18.93 2.26 13.84
CA ARG A 55 -17.56 2.55 13.39
C ARG A 55 -17.08 1.67 12.25
N HIS A 56 -17.50 0.40 12.22
CA HIS A 56 -16.95 -0.62 11.32
C HIS A 56 -18.00 -1.18 10.34
N HIS A 57 -19.30 -1.06 10.63
CA HIS A 57 -20.37 -1.66 9.84
C HIS A 57 -21.61 -0.75 9.73
N ALA A 58 -21.41 0.53 9.45
CA ALA A 58 -22.48 1.54 9.47
C ALA A 58 -23.66 1.17 8.54
N GLY A 59 -23.38 0.51 7.41
CA GLY A 59 -24.42 0.00 6.51
C GLY A 59 -25.29 -1.10 7.12
N ALA A 60 -24.70 -2.05 7.83
CA ALA A 60 -25.45 -3.10 8.53
C ALA A 60 -26.27 -2.52 9.68
N LEU A 61 -25.75 -1.51 10.38
CA LEU A 61 -26.48 -0.78 11.41
C LEU A 61 -27.68 -0.03 10.83
N LEU A 62 -27.52 0.67 9.71
CA LEU A 62 -28.60 1.39 9.04
C LEU A 62 -29.73 0.43 8.63
N GLN A 63 -29.38 -0.72 8.06
CA GLN A 63 -30.36 -1.73 7.65
C GLN A 63 -31.16 -2.29 8.84
N LEU A 64 -30.52 -2.47 10.01
CA LEU A 64 -31.19 -2.89 11.24
C LEU A 64 -32.13 -1.81 11.79
N LEU A 65 -31.72 -0.54 11.72
CA LEU A 65 -32.55 0.59 12.14
C LEU A 65 -33.76 0.75 11.21
N GLU A 66 -33.59 0.57 9.91
CA GLU A 66 -34.68 0.55 8.92
C GLU A 66 -35.68 -0.58 9.21
N GLN A 67 -35.20 -1.81 9.42
CA GLN A 67 -36.06 -2.95 9.80
C GLN A 67 -36.81 -2.72 11.12
N ARG A 68 -36.20 -2.02 12.09
CA ARG A 68 -36.87 -1.67 13.35
C ARG A 68 -37.97 -0.64 13.14
N ASN A 69 -37.74 0.35 12.27
CA ASN A 69 -38.70 1.41 11.98
C ASN A 69 -39.94 0.89 11.21
N GLU A 70 -39.79 -0.20 10.44
CA GLU A 70 -40.93 -0.86 9.79
C GLU A 70 -41.85 -1.62 10.79
N ILE A 71 -41.41 -1.87 12.02
CA ILE A 71 -42.09 -2.75 12.98
C ILE A 71 -42.91 -2.01 14.06
N SER A 72 -43.00 -0.67 14.11
CA SER A 72 -43.87 0.00 15.11
C SER A 72 -44.44 1.38 14.77
N PRO A 73 -45.78 1.48 14.64
CA PRO A 73 -46.51 2.76 14.74
C PRO A 73 -47.60 2.76 15.85
N LYS A 74 -47.45 2.01 16.94
CA LYS A 74 -48.41 2.06 18.06
C LYS A 74 -47.71 1.80 19.39
N VAL A 75 -47.37 2.87 20.11
CA VAL A 75 -47.33 3.03 21.57
C VAL A 75 -46.36 4.19 21.85
N LEU A 76 -46.92 5.37 22.12
CA LEU A 76 -46.42 6.37 23.08
C LEU A 76 -47.33 7.62 23.01
N VAL A 77 -48.47 7.54 23.70
CA VAL A 77 -49.25 8.71 24.14
C VAL A 77 -48.78 9.04 25.55
N SER A 78 -48.03 10.13 25.71
CA SER A 78 -47.43 10.54 26.99
C SER A 78 -48.39 11.35 27.88
N LYS A 79 -48.37 11.02 29.18
CA LYS A 79 -49.10 11.67 30.27
C LYS A 79 -48.14 12.53 31.12
N ARG A 80 -48.42 13.84 31.10
CA ARG A 80 -48.29 14.91 32.14
C ARG A 80 -47.09 14.99 33.13
N LYS A 81 -46.48 16.19 33.07
CA LYS A 81 -46.22 17.22 34.12
C LYS A 81 -45.56 16.82 35.45
N HIS A 82 -44.41 17.44 35.73
CA HIS A 82 -44.12 18.00 37.06
C HIS A 82 -43.35 19.34 36.94
N VAL A 83 -43.68 20.28 37.83
CA VAL A 83 -43.26 21.69 37.87
C VAL A 83 -42.48 21.98 39.18
N GLN A 84 -41.48 22.88 39.07
CA GLN A 84 -40.85 23.80 40.05
C GLN A 84 -39.79 23.30 41.07
N PRO A 85 -38.91 24.20 41.64
CA PRO A 85 -38.82 25.66 41.50
C PRO A 85 -37.42 26.28 41.25
N LYS A 86 -37.46 27.60 40.95
CA LYS A 86 -36.38 28.59 40.75
C LYS A 86 -35.53 28.88 42.00
N LYS A 87 -34.28 29.28 41.78
CA LYS A 87 -33.53 30.22 42.65
C LYS A 87 -32.58 31.11 41.83
N SER A 88 -32.75 32.43 41.95
CA SER A 88 -31.90 33.57 41.51
C SER A 88 -30.66 33.70 42.42
N GLU A 89 -29.51 34.32 42.10
CA GLU A 89 -29.15 35.64 41.52
C GLU A 89 -27.71 35.57 40.89
N VAL A 90 -27.45 36.17 39.72
CA VAL A 90 -26.70 37.44 39.42
C VAL A 90 -25.26 37.54 39.98
N VAL A 91 -24.24 37.68 39.10
CA VAL A 91 -23.29 38.83 38.98
C VAL A 91 -22.29 38.63 37.82
N LYS A 92 -22.37 39.57 36.86
CA LYS A 92 -21.35 40.20 36.00
C LYS A 92 -20.00 39.50 35.71
N GLN A 93 -19.78 39.17 34.43
CA GLN A 93 -18.52 39.44 33.72
C GLN A 93 -18.81 39.47 32.21
N SER A 94 -18.68 40.63 31.58
CA SER A 94 -18.83 40.78 30.13
C SER A 94 -17.69 41.61 29.56
N MET A 95 -17.33 41.26 28.32
CA MET A 95 -16.58 42.05 27.33
C MET A 95 -15.13 41.65 26.97
N ARG A 96 -14.69 40.41 27.19
CA ARG A 96 -13.48 39.90 26.51
C ARG A 96 -13.56 38.52 25.85
N GLU A 97 -14.64 37.74 26.01
CA GLU A 97 -14.75 36.38 25.45
C GLU A 97 -15.42 36.27 24.06
N ASP A 98 -16.09 37.33 23.57
CA ASP A 98 -16.87 37.22 22.33
C ASP A 98 -16.03 37.04 21.05
N LYS A 99 -14.78 37.53 21.02
CA LYS A 99 -13.95 37.44 19.81
C LYS A 99 -13.36 36.04 19.60
N ASP A 100 -12.90 35.38 20.66
CA ASP A 100 -12.32 34.03 20.56
C ASP A 100 -13.39 32.97 20.29
N THR A 101 -14.61 33.18 20.79
CA THR A 101 -15.72 32.26 20.57
C THR A 101 -16.23 32.35 19.13
N GLN A 102 -16.31 33.56 18.54
CA GLN A 102 -16.66 33.74 17.13
C GLN A 102 -15.60 33.18 16.16
N LEU A 103 -14.30 33.33 16.48
CA LEU A 103 -13.21 32.74 15.69
C LEU A 103 -13.24 31.20 15.71
N LYS A 104 -13.57 30.59 16.86
CA LYS A 104 -13.70 29.13 17.00
C LYS A 104 -14.91 28.56 16.24
N VAL A 105 -16.05 29.25 16.25
CA VAL A 105 -17.26 28.82 15.52
C VAL A 105 -17.06 28.91 14.00
N GLY A 106 -16.36 29.95 13.51
CA GLY A 106 -15.99 30.07 12.10
C GLY A 106 -15.13 28.90 11.61
N ASN A 107 -14.19 28.44 12.45
CA ASN A 107 -13.32 27.31 12.13
C ASN A 107 -14.08 25.98 12.07
N ALA A 108 -15.06 25.75 12.95
CA ALA A 108 -15.85 24.51 12.97
C ALA A 108 -16.78 24.40 11.75
N ASN A 109 -17.43 25.50 11.34
CA ASN A 109 -18.25 25.52 10.12
C ASN A 109 -17.41 25.31 8.86
N LEU A 110 -16.20 25.88 8.82
CA LEU A 110 -15.25 25.65 7.72
C LEU A 110 -14.76 24.21 7.69
N ALA A 111 -14.51 23.60 8.85
CA ALA A 111 -14.13 22.19 8.96
C ALA A 111 -15.24 21.26 8.46
N LEU A 112 -16.49 21.52 8.84
CA LEU A 112 -17.66 20.79 8.33
C LEU A 112 -17.79 20.94 6.81
N ALA A 113 -17.62 22.15 6.27
CA ALA A 113 -17.65 22.39 4.83
C ALA A 113 -16.55 21.61 4.08
N LYS A 114 -15.32 21.60 4.61
CA LYS A 114 -14.20 20.84 4.06
C LYS A 114 -14.48 19.34 4.08
N TRP A 115 -15.00 18.83 5.19
CA TRP A 115 -15.33 17.41 5.34
C TRP A 115 -16.42 16.98 4.34
N LEU A 116 -17.52 17.74 4.24
CA LEU A 116 -18.57 17.44 3.25
C LEU A 116 -18.06 17.47 1.81
N ALA A 117 -17.18 18.41 1.47
CA ALA A 117 -16.56 18.48 0.15
C ALA A 117 -15.61 17.32 -0.12
N GLN A 118 -14.80 16.95 0.87
CA GLN A 118 -13.82 15.86 0.78
C GLN A 118 -14.49 14.50 0.61
N GLU A 119 -15.57 14.26 1.37
CA GLU A 119 -16.34 13.01 1.34
C GLU A 119 -17.44 12.99 0.26
N GLN A 120 -17.56 14.05 -0.54
CA GLN A 120 -18.58 14.22 -1.59
C GLN A 120 -20.02 14.04 -1.08
N LEU A 121 -20.27 14.46 0.16
CA LEU A 121 -21.58 14.35 0.80
C LEU A 121 -22.51 15.49 0.36
N PRO A 122 -23.82 15.22 0.23
CA PRO A 122 -24.75 16.21 -0.26
C PRO A 122 -25.02 17.27 0.82
N VAL A 123 -25.13 18.54 0.42
CA VAL A 123 -25.20 19.69 1.34
C VAL A 123 -26.46 19.66 2.21
N ASP A 124 -27.55 19.10 1.70
CA ASP A 124 -28.82 18.92 2.40
C ASP A 124 -28.74 17.90 3.55
N LEU A 125 -27.63 17.15 3.69
CA LEU A 125 -27.37 16.29 4.85
C LEU A 125 -27.50 17.07 6.17
N ILE A 126 -27.15 18.35 6.19
CA ILE A 126 -27.27 19.19 7.40
C ILE A 126 -28.72 19.48 7.81
N ASN A 127 -29.68 19.27 6.91
CA ASN A 127 -31.11 19.42 7.18
C ASN A 127 -31.73 18.12 7.69
N ASN A 128 -31.02 16.99 7.61
CA ASN A 128 -31.49 15.71 8.12
C ASN A 128 -31.57 15.75 9.66
N SER A 129 -32.74 15.41 10.22
CA SER A 129 -32.98 15.45 11.67
C SER A 129 -32.04 14.56 12.46
N SER A 130 -31.68 13.38 11.92
CA SER A 130 -30.74 12.45 12.56
C SER A 130 -29.33 13.01 12.58
N PHE A 131 -28.90 13.68 11.51
CA PHE A 131 -27.60 14.34 11.47
C PHE A 131 -27.53 15.51 12.45
N ARG A 132 -28.60 16.30 12.56
CA ARG A 132 -28.70 17.41 13.53
C ARG A 132 -28.59 16.91 14.97
N GLN A 133 -29.36 15.88 15.30
CA GLN A 133 -29.29 15.25 16.61
C GLN A 133 -27.87 14.75 16.94
N PHE A 134 -27.23 14.07 15.98
CA PHE A 134 -25.85 13.60 16.14
C PHE A 134 -24.87 14.73 16.42
N THR A 135 -24.95 15.84 15.68
CA THR A 135 -24.05 16.99 15.91
C THR A 135 -24.31 17.69 17.24
N GLU A 136 -25.57 17.76 17.69
CA GLU A 136 -25.95 18.30 19.00
C GLU A 136 -25.40 17.41 20.14
N GLU A 137 -25.43 16.08 19.96
CA GLU A 137 -24.86 15.11 20.91
C GLU A 137 -23.33 15.17 20.97
N LEU A 138 -22.66 15.39 19.84
CA LEU A 138 -21.20 15.54 19.79
C LEU A 138 -20.73 16.84 20.44
N SER A 139 -21.47 17.93 20.25
CA SER A 139 -21.13 19.22 20.80
C SER A 139 -22.41 20.02 21.03
N GLY A 140 -22.86 20.08 22.29
CA GLY A 140 -24.01 20.89 22.69
C GLY A 140 -23.84 22.41 22.46
N HIS A 141 -22.69 22.84 21.94
CA HIS A 141 -22.37 24.23 21.61
C HIS A 141 -22.15 24.46 20.11
N PHE A 142 -22.14 23.42 19.28
CA PHE A 142 -21.95 23.56 17.84
C PHE A 142 -23.28 23.82 17.14
N ASN A 143 -23.47 25.06 16.71
CA ASN A 143 -24.62 25.42 15.87
C ASN A 143 -24.28 25.13 14.41
N LEU A 144 -24.95 24.12 13.83
CA LEU A 144 -24.84 23.81 12.41
C LEU A 144 -25.10 25.05 11.54
N PRO A 145 -24.28 25.28 10.51
CA PRO A 145 -24.53 26.35 9.56
C PRO A 145 -25.83 26.05 8.79
N THR A 146 -26.52 27.10 8.38
CA THR A 146 -27.63 26.98 7.42
C THR A 146 -27.11 26.51 6.06
N GLU A 147 -27.98 25.91 5.25
CA GLU A 147 -27.60 25.41 3.92
C GLU A 147 -26.99 26.51 3.06
N LYS A 148 -27.51 27.73 3.18
CA LYS A 148 -27.00 28.91 2.48
C LYS A 148 -25.59 29.30 2.93
N GLU A 149 -25.31 29.27 4.23
CA GLU A 149 -23.98 29.55 4.78
C GLU A 149 -22.97 28.48 4.35
N LEU A 150 -23.38 27.20 4.38
CA LEU A 150 -22.53 26.10 3.96
C LEU A 150 -22.22 26.17 2.46
N ARG A 151 -23.21 26.46 1.60
CA ARG A 151 -22.99 26.70 0.17
C ARG A 151 -22.07 27.89 -0.07
N GLN A 152 -22.17 28.95 0.73
CA GLN A 152 -21.26 30.09 0.62
C GLN A 152 -19.83 29.74 1.04
N LEU A 153 -19.65 28.94 2.11
CA LEU A 153 -18.35 28.44 2.53
C LEU A 153 -17.72 27.51 1.49
N LEU A 154 -18.50 26.59 0.92
CA LEU A 154 -18.07 25.72 -0.19
C LEU A 154 -17.68 26.53 -1.42
N LYS A 155 -18.50 27.52 -1.80
CA LYS A 155 -18.17 28.45 -2.89
C LYS A 155 -16.90 29.24 -2.60
N THR A 156 -16.68 29.64 -1.34
CA THR A 156 -15.45 30.31 -0.92
C THR A 156 -14.25 29.36 -0.92
N LEU A 157 -14.41 28.08 -0.59
CA LEU A 157 -13.36 27.07 -0.69
C LEU A 157 -13.00 26.75 -2.15
N MET A 158 -14.00 26.75 -3.04
CA MET A 158 -13.82 26.53 -4.47
C MET A 158 -13.19 27.74 -5.16
N ASN A 159 -13.62 28.95 -4.80
CA ASN A 159 -13.12 30.20 -5.38
C ASN A 159 -11.82 30.68 -4.71
N GLY A 160 -11.61 30.33 -3.44
CA GLY A 160 -10.45 30.71 -2.63
C GLY A 160 -9.18 29.94 -2.97
N ARG A 161 -9.22 29.06 -3.98
CA ARG A 161 -8.01 28.59 -4.65
C ARG A 161 -7.34 29.68 -5.50
N ASP A 162 -8.01 30.79 -5.79
CA ASP A 162 -7.48 31.79 -6.73
C ASP A 162 -7.08 33.15 -6.13
N THR A 163 -7.37 33.50 -4.87
CA THR A 163 -7.29 34.93 -4.46
C THR A 163 -6.68 35.27 -3.10
N ALA A 164 -5.79 34.44 -2.53
CA ALA A 164 -5.19 34.79 -1.23
C ALA A 164 -3.67 34.57 -1.11
N VAL A 165 -2.89 34.83 -2.17
CA VAL A 165 -1.47 35.24 -2.08
C VAL A 165 -1.13 36.09 -3.31
N GLU A 166 -1.70 37.28 -3.45
CA GLU A 166 -1.21 38.19 -4.49
C GLU A 166 -1.56 39.63 -4.15
N GLN A 167 -0.77 40.21 -3.25
CA GLN A 167 -0.42 41.64 -3.24
C GLN A 167 0.52 41.92 -2.07
N GLN A 168 1.80 41.57 -2.23
CA GLN A 168 2.90 42.44 -1.81
C GLN A 168 4.23 41.95 -2.40
N THR A 169 4.84 42.85 -3.18
CA THR A 169 6.22 42.88 -3.66
C THR A 169 6.68 41.80 -4.66
N ILE A 170 6.45 42.16 -5.93
CA ILE A 170 7.20 41.76 -7.11
C ILE A 170 8.70 42.00 -6.89
N ALA A 171 9.43 40.92 -6.66
CA ALA A 171 10.78 40.74 -7.19
C ALA A 171 10.75 39.44 -8.00
N LYS A 172 10.97 39.57 -9.31
CA LYS A 172 10.82 38.54 -10.35
C LYS A 172 11.43 37.19 -9.96
N GLY A 173 10.58 36.27 -9.52
CA GLY A 173 10.78 34.83 -9.58
C GLY A 173 9.50 34.25 -10.16
N ASP A 174 9.62 33.51 -11.25
CA ASP A 174 8.49 32.87 -11.95
C ASP A 174 7.82 31.89 -10.97
N ALA A 175 6.71 32.31 -10.35
CA ALA A 175 6.03 31.52 -9.34
C ALA A 175 5.46 30.28 -10.02
N MET A 176 6.03 29.11 -9.72
CA MET A 176 5.66 27.87 -10.38
C MET A 176 4.25 27.45 -9.98
N LEU A 177 3.32 27.55 -10.94
CA LEU A 177 1.93 27.17 -10.73
C LEU A 177 1.80 25.64 -10.59
N PRO A 178 0.89 25.17 -9.72
CA PRO A 178 0.54 23.75 -9.66
C PRO A 178 0.07 23.28 -11.04
N VAL A 179 0.49 22.07 -11.43
CA VAL A 179 0.11 21.47 -12.72
C VAL A 179 -0.92 20.39 -12.44
N ASP A 180 -2.10 20.50 -13.04
CA ASP A 180 -3.08 19.41 -13.03
C ASP A 180 -2.59 18.26 -13.91
N MET A 181 -2.69 17.05 -13.36
CA MET A 181 -2.26 15.82 -14.02
C MET A 181 -3.31 14.73 -13.87
N LEU A 182 -3.41 13.84 -14.86
CA LEU A 182 -4.19 12.62 -14.75
C LEU A 182 -3.41 11.60 -13.92
N ALA A 183 -4.08 10.95 -12.96
CA ALA A 183 -3.50 9.92 -12.11
C ALA A 183 -4.51 8.80 -11.80
N LEU A 184 -4.01 7.59 -11.54
CA LEU A 184 -4.79 6.49 -11.02
C LEU A 184 -4.73 6.50 -9.49
N LYS A 185 -5.80 6.98 -8.85
CA LYS A 185 -5.84 7.22 -7.41
C LYS A 185 -6.78 6.25 -6.71
N ALA A 186 -6.28 5.58 -5.69
CA ALA A 186 -7.05 4.84 -4.71
C ALA A 186 -7.48 5.76 -3.55
N THR A 187 -8.71 5.57 -3.07
CA THR A 187 -9.23 6.23 -1.88
C THR A 187 -10.00 5.23 -1.01
N SER A 188 -9.57 5.06 0.24
CA SER A 188 -10.22 4.27 1.30
C SER A 188 -10.47 5.18 2.50
N ARG A 189 -11.63 5.04 3.17
CA ARG A 189 -11.98 5.89 4.33
C ARG A 189 -11.29 5.40 5.61
N CYS A 190 -11.06 4.10 5.71
CA CYS A 190 -10.29 3.47 6.79
C CYS A 190 -9.44 2.32 6.23
N ASN A 191 -8.60 1.73 7.09
CA ASN A 191 -7.72 0.63 6.70
C ASN A 191 -8.46 -0.67 6.34
N GLU A 192 -9.74 -0.78 6.71
CA GLU A 192 -10.59 -1.96 6.48
C GLU A 192 -11.43 -1.83 5.20
N ASP A 193 -11.49 -0.65 4.58
CA ASP A 193 -12.32 -0.40 3.40
C ASP A 193 -11.62 -0.83 2.11
N SER A 194 -12.37 -1.51 1.24
CA SER A 194 -11.99 -1.67 -0.16
C SER A 194 -11.85 -0.30 -0.84
N PRO A 195 -10.70 0.01 -1.46
CA PRO A 195 -10.45 1.30 -2.07
C PRO A 195 -11.34 1.51 -3.29
N LEU A 196 -11.90 2.71 -3.38
CA LEU A 196 -12.43 3.20 -4.64
C LEU A 196 -11.25 3.70 -5.49
N VAL A 197 -10.99 3.03 -6.61
CA VAL A 197 -9.94 3.45 -7.55
C VAL A 197 -10.57 4.20 -8.71
N SER A 198 -10.06 5.39 -9.01
CA SER A 198 -10.53 6.24 -10.10
C SER A 198 -9.36 6.85 -10.88
N CYS A 199 -9.55 7.01 -12.19
CA CYS A 199 -8.68 7.82 -13.02
C CYS A 199 -9.19 9.27 -12.98
N SER A 200 -8.46 10.16 -12.31
CA SER A 200 -8.93 11.52 -12.04
C SER A 200 -7.82 12.55 -12.21
N ARG A 201 -8.20 13.80 -12.47
CA ARG A 201 -7.25 14.92 -12.47
C ARG A 201 -6.95 15.32 -11.03
N ILE A 202 -5.67 15.35 -10.70
CA ILE A 202 -5.15 15.77 -9.40
C ILE A 202 -4.06 16.81 -9.59
N VAL A 203 -3.79 17.59 -8.56
CA VAL A 203 -2.70 18.55 -8.56
C VAL A 203 -1.38 17.80 -8.37
N CYS A 204 -0.44 17.96 -9.29
CA CYS A 204 0.93 17.49 -9.12
C CYS A 204 1.64 18.34 -8.05
N GLY A 205 2.44 17.69 -7.21
CA GLY A 205 3.23 18.36 -6.17
C GLY A 205 4.09 19.51 -6.71
N ILE A 206 4.32 20.51 -5.87
CA ILE A 206 5.28 21.58 -6.14
C ILE A 206 6.66 21.05 -5.74
N VAL A 207 7.63 21.17 -6.63
CA VAL A 207 9.01 20.73 -6.36
C VAL A 207 9.61 21.58 -5.25
N THR A 208 10.07 20.94 -4.19
CA THR A 208 10.81 21.60 -3.10
C THR A 208 12.31 21.34 -3.22
N SER A 209 13.11 22.03 -2.40
CA SER A 209 14.58 21.89 -2.40
C SER A 209 15.03 20.43 -2.31
N GLY A 210 15.80 19.95 -3.28
CA GLY A 210 16.30 18.59 -3.37
C GLY A 210 15.39 17.60 -4.09
N GLU A 211 14.23 18.04 -4.58
CA GLU A 211 13.29 17.23 -5.36
C GLU A 211 13.39 17.54 -6.86
N ALA A 212 12.87 16.62 -7.65
CA ALA A 212 12.68 16.77 -9.08
C ALA A 212 11.25 16.41 -9.48
N LYS A 213 10.70 17.17 -10.43
CA LYS A 213 9.47 16.80 -11.16
C LYS A 213 9.86 15.98 -12.37
N VAL A 214 9.30 14.79 -12.46
CA VAL A 214 9.53 13.88 -13.56
C VAL A 214 8.24 13.69 -14.32
N LYS A 215 8.30 13.87 -15.64
CA LYS A 215 7.23 13.45 -16.55
C LYS A 215 7.36 11.96 -16.78
N VAL A 216 6.35 11.19 -16.39
CA VAL A 216 6.34 9.74 -16.58
C VAL A 216 6.17 9.45 -18.07
N LEU A 217 7.10 8.70 -18.65
CA LEU A 217 7.00 8.20 -20.03
C LEU A 217 6.29 6.85 -20.07
N ARG A 218 6.58 6.01 -19.06
CA ARG A 218 6.01 4.68 -18.91
C ARG A 218 6.05 4.28 -17.44
N ALA A 219 5.01 3.59 -16.99
CA ALA A 219 4.98 2.98 -15.67
C ALA A 219 4.62 1.49 -15.76
N THR A 220 5.01 0.71 -14.75
CA THR A 220 4.46 -0.64 -14.56
C THR A 220 3.34 -0.63 -13.54
N ALA A 221 2.35 -1.46 -13.81
CA ALA A 221 1.35 -1.88 -12.85
C ALA A 221 1.55 -3.37 -12.53
N SER A 222 1.60 -3.65 -11.23
CA SER A 222 1.83 -4.96 -10.63
C SER A 222 0.51 -5.71 -10.35
N LEU A 223 0.62 -6.96 -9.88
CA LEU A 223 -0.52 -7.70 -9.34
C LEU A 223 -1.20 -6.92 -8.20
N LEU A 224 -0.41 -6.28 -7.33
CA LEU A 224 -0.93 -5.50 -6.22
C LEU A 224 -1.78 -4.31 -6.71
N ASP A 225 -1.34 -3.61 -7.76
CA ASP A 225 -2.11 -2.50 -8.34
C ASP A 225 -3.45 -3.01 -8.90
N ALA A 226 -3.45 -4.17 -9.56
CA ALA A 226 -4.68 -4.78 -10.08
C ALA A 226 -5.62 -5.24 -8.97
N GLN A 227 -5.11 -5.88 -7.91
CA GLN A 227 -5.89 -6.27 -6.75
C GLN A 227 -6.47 -5.04 -6.03
N THR A 228 -5.71 -3.95 -5.97
CA THR A 228 -6.18 -2.65 -5.45
C THR A 228 -7.32 -2.10 -6.31
N CYS A 229 -7.18 -2.12 -7.64
CA CYS A 229 -8.25 -1.69 -8.56
C CYS A 229 -9.53 -2.53 -8.46
N ARG A 230 -9.45 -3.74 -7.89
CA ARG A 230 -10.58 -4.66 -7.67
C ARG A 230 -11.12 -4.62 -6.24
N GLY A 231 -10.58 -3.75 -5.39
CA GLY A 231 -10.98 -3.64 -3.98
C GLY A 231 -10.57 -4.83 -3.11
N LYS A 232 -9.67 -5.71 -3.58
CA LYS A 232 -9.15 -6.85 -2.80
C LYS A 232 -8.14 -6.43 -1.74
N VAL A 233 -7.55 -5.26 -1.93
CA VAL A 233 -6.51 -4.69 -1.09
C VAL A 233 -7.14 -3.60 -0.23
N LEU A 234 -7.25 -3.81 1.08
CA LEU A 234 -7.93 -2.86 1.96
C LEU A 234 -7.05 -1.65 2.31
N GLY A 235 -7.69 -0.52 2.61
CA GLY A 235 -7.02 0.63 3.21
C GLY A 235 -6.08 1.44 2.32
N LYS A 236 -6.02 1.16 1.01
CA LYS A 236 -5.09 1.87 0.12
C LYS A 236 -5.58 3.25 -0.24
N ASN A 237 -4.68 4.22 -0.07
CA ASN A 237 -4.89 5.60 -0.39
C ASN A 237 -3.77 6.14 -1.29
N GLY A 238 -4.15 7.07 -2.18
CA GLY A 238 -3.31 7.84 -3.07
C GLY A 238 -2.95 7.18 -4.40
N VAL A 239 -1.89 7.66 -5.06
CA VAL A 239 -1.61 7.29 -6.47
C VAL A 239 -0.94 5.91 -6.52
N LEU A 240 -1.37 5.07 -7.47
CA LEU A 240 -0.87 3.70 -7.66
C LEU A 240 0.42 3.65 -8.48
N GLY A 241 1.04 2.47 -8.58
CA GLY A 241 2.28 2.26 -9.35
C GLY A 241 3.55 2.61 -8.61
N ARG A 242 4.56 1.74 -8.73
CA ARG A 242 5.84 1.89 -8.03
C ARG A 242 7.02 2.18 -8.96
N PHE A 243 7.03 1.60 -10.15
CA PHE A 243 8.16 1.71 -11.07
C PHE A 243 7.76 2.48 -12.32
N PHE A 244 8.69 3.32 -12.78
CA PHE A 244 8.51 4.12 -13.97
C PHE A 244 9.84 4.42 -14.65
N VAL A 245 9.74 4.84 -15.91
CA VAL A 245 10.77 5.56 -16.63
C VAL A 245 10.19 6.92 -16.98
N GLY A 246 10.97 7.98 -16.75
CA GLY A 246 10.50 9.35 -16.96
C GLY A 246 11.60 10.29 -17.38
N ILE A 247 11.22 11.52 -17.70
CA ILE A 247 12.14 12.60 -18.05
C ILE A 247 12.05 13.68 -16.98
N VAL A 248 13.19 14.12 -16.46
CA VAL A 248 13.24 15.20 -15.49
C VAL A 248 12.86 16.51 -16.17
N CYS A 249 11.75 17.12 -15.76
CA CYS A 249 11.26 18.38 -16.35
C CYS A 249 11.57 19.60 -15.47
N GLN A 250 11.79 19.38 -14.18
CA GLN A 250 12.10 20.44 -13.22
C GLN A 250 12.96 19.87 -12.11
N ILE A 251 13.96 20.62 -11.65
CA ILE A 251 14.81 20.28 -10.51
C ILE A 251 14.92 21.51 -9.64
N GLN A 252 14.74 21.35 -8.33
CA GLN A 252 15.10 22.38 -7.38
C GLN A 252 16.37 21.95 -6.64
N PRO A 253 17.53 22.54 -6.92
CA PRO A 253 18.79 22.13 -6.29
C PRO A 253 18.75 22.33 -4.78
N SER A 254 19.37 21.42 -4.03
CA SER A 254 19.52 21.53 -2.58
C SER A 254 20.40 22.72 -2.22
N VAL A 255 19.87 23.65 -1.43
CA VAL A 255 20.60 24.86 -1.00
C VAL A 255 21.81 24.52 -0.10
N LEU A 256 21.82 23.34 0.52
CA LEU A 256 22.80 22.94 1.54
C LEU A 256 24.09 22.31 0.98
N SER A 257 24.22 22.08 -0.32
CA SER A 257 25.30 21.28 -0.90
C SER A 257 26.56 22.06 -1.30
N GLN A 258 26.72 23.33 -0.91
CA GLN A 258 27.93 24.12 -1.24
C GLN A 258 29.17 23.75 -0.40
N VAL A 259 29.13 22.69 0.41
CA VAL A 259 30.27 22.26 1.23
C VAL A 259 30.89 20.97 0.66
N ASP A 260 31.76 21.15 -0.33
CA ASP A 260 32.96 20.35 -0.71
C ASP A 260 33.01 18.80 -0.55
N SER A 261 31.90 18.07 -0.62
CA SER A 261 31.96 16.59 -0.61
C SER A 261 31.98 15.99 -2.03
N VAL A 262 33.12 15.40 -2.37
CA VAL A 262 33.56 14.84 -3.67
C VAL A 262 32.89 13.50 -4.03
N ASN A 263 31.72 13.18 -3.49
CA ASN A 263 31.06 11.92 -3.84
C ASN A 263 30.06 12.10 -4.98
N ASP A 264 30.58 11.70 -6.13
CA ASP A 264 30.09 11.62 -7.51
C ASP A 264 28.76 10.85 -7.69
N ALA A 265 27.73 11.19 -6.91
CA ALA A 265 26.36 10.81 -7.24
C ALA A 265 25.93 11.68 -8.44
N SER A 266 26.09 11.10 -9.64
CA SER A 266 25.72 11.62 -10.95
C SER A 266 24.76 12.82 -10.88
N SER A 267 25.25 14.01 -11.21
CA SER A 267 24.44 15.22 -11.22
C SER A 267 23.28 15.07 -12.22
N ILE A 268 22.09 14.75 -11.73
CA ILE A 268 20.89 14.65 -12.55
C ILE A 268 20.58 16.02 -13.13
N LYS A 269 20.35 16.08 -14.43
CA LYS A 269 20.08 17.30 -15.19
C LYS A 269 18.64 17.31 -15.69
N LEU A 270 18.19 18.51 -16.07
CA LEU A 270 16.95 18.64 -16.83
C LEU A 270 17.06 17.84 -18.11
N PHE A 271 15.96 17.18 -18.46
CA PHE A 271 15.80 16.28 -19.60
C PHE A 271 16.54 14.93 -19.50
N ASP A 272 17.20 14.64 -18.38
CA ASP A 272 17.72 13.30 -18.15
C ASP A 272 16.56 12.30 -18.07
N LYS A 273 16.76 11.15 -18.71
CA LYS A 273 15.87 10.00 -18.57
C LYS A 273 16.23 9.28 -17.28
N VAL A 274 15.24 9.03 -16.42
CA VAL A 274 15.45 8.53 -15.07
C VAL A 274 14.48 7.40 -14.72
N ILE A 275 14.91 6.55 -13.78
CA ILE A 275 14.11 5.56 -13.06
C ILE A 275 14.12 5.89 -11.57
N PRO A 276 13.13 5.44 -10.78
CA PRO A 276 13.18 5.52 -9.33
C PRO A 276 14.15 4.48 -8.76
N SER A 277 14.92 4.89 -7.76
CA SER A 277 15.52 4.01 -6.76
C SER A 277 14.45 3.78 -5.68
N PRO A 278 13.90 2.56 -5.53
CA PRO A 278 12.76 2.28 -4.65
C PRO A 278 13.06 2.36 -3.14
N TYR A 279 14.27 2.78 -2.77
CA TYR A 279 14.72 2.91 -1.40
C TYR A 279 15.05 4.36 -1.11
N ASP A 280 14.10 5.06 -0.49
CA ASP A 280 14.39 6.31 0.19
C ASP A 280 14.93 6.01 1.59
N VAL A 281 15.95 6.77 1.95
CA VAL A 281 16.75 6.64 3.19
C VAL A 281 15.96 7.12 4.41
N LEU A 282 14.84 7.81 4.19
CA LEU A 282 14.03 8.43 5.23
C LEU A 282 13.13 7.43 5.98
N ASP A 283 12.65 6.37 5.33
CA ASP A 283 11.76 5.40 6.00
C ASP A 283 12.48 4.56 7.07
N MET A 284 13.79 4.31 6.97
CA MET A 284 14.47 3.51 8.01
C MET A 284 14.76 4.30 9.30
N GLN A 285 14.91 5.63 9.22
CA GLN A 285 15.20 6.47 10.38
C GLN A 285 13.91 7.03 11.01
N GLU A 286 12.95 7.50 10.21
CA GLU A 286 11.69 8.06 10.74
C GLU A 286 10.71 6.98 11.21
N GLN A 287 10.69 5.79 10.61
CA GLN A 287 9.76 4.72 11.04
C GLN A 287 10.15 4.11 12.39
N ARG A 288 11.45 4.06 12.73
CA ARG A 288 11.92 3.64 14.07
C ARG A 288 11.58 4.65 15.16
N GLU A 289 11.49 5.95 14.83
CA GLU A 289 11.08 6.98 15.80
C GLU A 289 9.54 7.10 15.89
N TYR A 290 8.80 6.84 14.81
CA TYR A 290 7.34 6.85 14.80
C TYR A 290 6.71 5.66 15.53
N ASP A 291 7.32 4.47 15.53
CA ASP A 291 6.80 3.30 16.26
C ASP A 291 6.94 3.42 17.80
N HIS A 292 7.57 4.49 18.30
CA HIS A 292 7.63 4.82 19.73
C HIS A 292 6.92 6.11 20.12
N GLN A 293 6.34 6.85 19.18
CA GLN A 293 5.58 8.07 19.48
C GLN A 293 4.16 7.99 18.91
N THR A 294 3.27 7.47 19.76
CA THR A 294 1.83 7.66 19.69
C THR A 294 1.46 9.09 19.27
N SER A 295 0.76 9.19 18.14
CA SER A 295 -0.36 10.11 17.85
C SER A 295 -0.36 11.44 18.61
N GLN A 296 0.26 12.48 18.07
CA GLN A 296 -0.21 13.89 18.11
C GLN A 296 0.89 14.85 17.63
N SER A 297 0.80 15.36 16.40
CA SER A 297 1.12 16.76 16.08
C SER A 297 0.77 17.06 14.64
N GLY A 298 -0.23 17.91 14.43
CA GLY A 298 -0.72 18.32 13.12
C GLY A 298 0.29 19.17 12.35
N HIS A 299 0.99 18.52 11.42
CA HIS A 299 1.36 19.08 10.12
C HIS A 299 1.44 17.94 9.11
N ASN A 300 0.26 17.53 8.61
CA ASN A 300 0.08 16.57 7.51
C ASN A 300 0.67 17.12 6.21
N LEU A 301 1.97 16.89 5.96
CA LEU A 301 2.41 16.75 4.58
C LEU A 301 2.23 15.27 4.24
N ASP A 302 1.10 14.97 3.58
CA ASP A 302 0.74 13.66 3.00
C ASP A 302 1.73 13.25 1.89
N ARG A 303 3.02 13.13 2.21
CA ARG A 303 4.08 12.66 1.31
C ARG A 303 3.98 11.15 1.03
N LYS A 304 3.04 10.45 1.68
CA LYS A 304 2.95 8.97 1.65
C LYS A 304 2.43 8.37 0.33
N HIS A 305 2.03 9.14 -0.68
CA HIS A 305 1.31 8.55 -1.82
C HIS A 305 1.52 9.14 -3.22
N SER A 306 2.76 9.45 -3.60
CA SER A 306 3.11 9.75 -5.00
C SER A 306 3.50 8.46 -5.74
N GLY A 307 2.50 7.69 -6.17
CA GLY A 307 2.72 6.58 -7.10
C GLY A 307 2.96 7.06 -8.53
N ALA A 308 3.45 6.14 -9.37
CA ALA A 308 3.92 6.43 -10.72
C ALA A 308 2.90 6.18 -11.85
N LEU A 309 1.73 5.62 -11.55
CA LEU A 309 0.58 5.58 -12.47
C LEU A 309 -0.08 6.97 -12.51
N ALA A 310 0.67 7.94 -13.03
CA ALA A 310 0.30 9.34 -13.22
C ALA A 310 1.14 9.97 -14.35
N GLU A 311 0.72 11.13 -14.88
CA GLU A 311 1.48 11.83 -15.92
C GLU A 311 2.79 12.46 -15.39
N TYR A 312 2.79 12.87 -14.12
CA TYR A 312 3.95 13.45 -13.46
C TYR A 312 4.10 12.89 -12.05
N ILE A 313 5.34 12.89 -11.56
CA ILE A 313 5.67 12.50 -10.19
C ILE A 313 6.73 13.46 -9.65
N VAL A 314 6.67 13.78 -8.37
CA VAL A 314 7.70 14.55 -7.66
C VAL A 314 8.35 13.65 -6.63
N LEU A 315 9.67 13.54 -6.69
CA LEU A 315 10.45 12.72 -5.78
C LEU A 315 11.84 13.34 -5.52
N PRO A 316 12.51 12.97 -4.42
CA PRO A 316 13.89 13.40 -4.16
C PRO A 316 14.83 13.04 -5.31
N VAL A 317 15.74 13.95 -5.65
CA VAL A 317 16.79 13.73 -6.66
C VAL A 317 17.64 12.51 -6.29
N SER A 318 17.87 12.27 -4.99
CA SER A 318 18.59 11.10 -4.47
C SER A 318 17.91 9.75 -4.74
N ASN A 319 16.62 9.77 -5.12
CA ASN A 319 15.85 8.59 -5.49
C ASN A 319 15.75 8.42 -7.00
N LEU A 320 16.47 9.20 -7.78
CA LEU A 320 16.48 9.07 -9.22
C LEU A 320 17.83 8.52 -9.68
N LEU A 321 17.78 7.67 -10.71
CA LEU A 321 18.98 7.19 -11.38
C LEU A 321 18.84 7.41 -12.88
N VAL A 322 19.90 7.94 -13.50
CA VAL A 322 19.91 8.21 -14.94
C VAL A 322 19.96 6.90 -15.71
N VAL A 323 19.03 6.75 -16.65
CA VAL A 323 18.95 5.60 -17.55
C VAL A 323 19.89 5.83 -18.73
N PRO A 324 20.84 4.93 -19.01
CA PRO A 324 21.68 5.03 -20.20
C PRO A 324 20.82 5.16 -21.47
N PRO A 325 21.21 5.99 -22.45
CA PRO A 325 20.42 6.23 -23.66
C PRO A 325 20.22 4.97 -24.51
N THR A 326 21.09 3.97 -24.35
CA THR A 326 21.01 2.66 -25.01
C THR A 326 19.92 1.76 -24.45
N VAL A 327 19.43 1.99 -23.23
CA VAL A 327 18.39 1.17 -22.60
C VAL A 327 17.01 1.68 -23.03
N PRO A 328 16.19 0.85 -23.72
CA PRO A 328 14.82 1.17 -24.08
C PRO A 328 13.92 1.35 -22.86
N ASP A 329 12.89 2.18 -22.98
CA ASP A 329 12.02 2.57 -21.86
C ASP A 329 11.21 1.41 -21.29
N ASP A 330 10.83 0.40 -22.10
CA ASP A 330 10.22 -0.83 -21.58
C ASP A 330 11.18 -1.59 -20.67
N LEU A 331 12.40 -1.84 -21.16
CA LEU A 331 13.36 -2.68 -20.46
C LEU A 331 13.93 -2.01 -19.22
N ALA A 332 14.03 -0.68 -19.21
CA ALA A 332 14.41 0.07 -18.01
C ALA A 332 13.42 -0.13 -16.85
N LEU A 333 12.18 -0.56 -17.08
CA LEU A 333 11.24 -0.91 -16.01
C LEU A 333 11.65 -2.19 -15.24
N LEU A 334 12.49 -3.04 -15.83
CA LEU A 334 13.02 -4.25 -15.19
C LEU A 334 14.29 -3.98 -14.37
N SER A 335 14.80 -2.74 -14.34
CA SER A 335 16.06 -2.39 -13.67
C SER A 335 16.05 -2.76 -12.20
N HIS A 336 14.89 -2.59 -11.55
CA HIS A 336 14.75 -2.86 -10.14
C HIS A 336 14.82 -4.36 -9.84
N ASP A 337 14.00 -5.18 -10.51
CA ASP A 337 14.05 -6.63 -10.33
C ASP A 337 15.42 -7.19 -10.69
N MET A 338 16.04 -6.66 -11.75
CA MET A 338 17.39 -7.03 -12.13
C MET A 338 18.43 -6.63 -11.06
N SER A 339 18.23 -5.53 -10.34
CA SER A 339 19.11 -5.15 -9.24
C SER A 339 19.01 -6.11 -8.04
N ILE A 340 17.82 -6.66 -7.79
CA ILE A 340 17.62 -7.74 -6.81
C ILE A 340 18.33 -9.01 -7.29
N VAL A 341 18.18 -9.37 -8.56
CA VAL A 341 18.87 -10.52 -9.18
C VAL A 341 20.38 -10.42 -9.01
N LEU A 342 20.98 -9.28 -9.30
CA LEU A 342 22.41 -9.06 -9.12
C LEU A 342 22.83 -9.18 -7.65
N SER A 343 21.98 -8.74 -6.73
CA SER A 343 22.23 -8.91 -5.29
C SER A 343 22.21 -10.37 -4.86
N ILE A 344 21.21 -11.14 -5.30
CA ILE A 344 21.14 -12.59 -5.05
C ILE A 344 22.35 -13.29 -5.67
N ALA A 345 22.66 -12.97 -6.92
CA ALA A 345 23.77 -13.61 -7.62
C ALA A 345 25.11 -13.28 -6.95
N SER A 346 25.33 -12.03 -6.52
CA SER A 346 26.54 -11.66 -5.77
C SER A 346 26.71 -12.52 -4.51
N GLU A 347 25.60 -12.83 -3.83
CA GLU A 347 25.61 -13.65 -2.63
C GLU A 347 25.92 -15.12 -2.92
N LEU A 348 25.27 -15.69 -3.95
CA LEU A 348 25.53 -17.05 -4.41
C LEU A 348 26.98 -17.23 -4.89
N HIS A 349 27.54 -16.23 -5.59
CA HIS A 349 28.94 -16.25 -6.03
C HIS A 349 29.92 -16.17 -4.87
N ARG A 350 29.65 -15.32 -3.86
CA ARG A 350 30.47 -15.19 -2.64
C ARG A 350 30.68 -16.55 -1.95
N GLN A 351 29.65 -17.40 -1.97
CA GLN A 351 29.65 -18.72 -1.32
C GLN A 351 30.04 -19.87 -2.25
N SER A 352 30.29 -19.62 -3.56
CA SER A 352 30.64 -20.65 -4.54
C SER A 352 29.63 -21.80 -4.66
N ILE A 353 28.34 -21.47 -4.55
CA ILE A 353 27.21 -22.42 -4.59
C ILE A 353 27.08 -23.07 -5.98
N LYS A 354 26.81 -24.38 -6.06
CA LYS A 354 26.68 -25.12 -7.33
C LYS A 354 25.27 -25.62 -7.60
N ASN A 355 24.55 -26.02 -6.56
CA ASN A 355 23.18 -26.54 -6.66
C ASN A 355 22.22 -25.57 -5.99
N ILE A 356 21.42 -24.89 -6.81
CA ILE A 356 20.53 -23.82 -6.38
C ILE A 356 19.09 -24.27 -6.60
N ALA A 357 18.23 -24.13 -5.59
CA ALA A 357 16.79 -24.16 -5.81
C ALA A 357 16.20 -22.76 -5.63
N ILE A 358 15.36 -22.34 -6.57
CA ILE A 358 14.64 -21.07 -6.53
C ILE A 358 13.18 -21.40 -6.24
N VAL A 359 12.66 -20.89 -5.12
CA VAL A 359 11.26 -21.06 -4.74
C VAL A 359 10.52 -19.78 -5.09
N ALA A 360 9.54 -19.90 -5.98
CA ALA A 360 8.79 -18.77 -6.51
C ALA A 360 7.29 -19.05 -6.55
N ASP A 361 6.52 -17.98 -6.38
CA ASP A 361 5.08 -17.90 -6.56
C ASP A 361 4.74 -16.88 -7.64
N GLY A 362 3.44 -16.69 -7.89
CA GLY A 362 2.91 -15.78 -8.90
C GLY A 362 3.78 -14.53 -9.14
N PRO A 363 3.74 -13.50 -8.29
CA PRO A 363 4.47 -12.24 -8.51
C PRO A 363 6.00 -12.36 -8.59
N SER A 364 6.58 -13.38 -7.95
CA SER A 364 8.04 -13.55 -7.92
C SER A 364 8.59 -14.30 -9.14
N ILE A 365 7.72 -14.80 -10.03
CA ILE A 365 8.12 -15.44 -11.30
C ILE A 365 9.01 -14.52 -12.15
N ILE A 366 8.78 -13.21 -12.15
CA ILE A 366 9.60 -12.27 -12.94
C ILE A 366 11.05 -12.26 -12.45
N VAL A 367 11.25 -12.10 -11.13
CA VAL A 367 12.59 -12.13 -10.51
C VAL A 367 13.25 -13.49 -10.72
N SER A 368 12.50 -14.59 -10.54
CA SER A 368 12.98 -15.96 -10.79
C SER A 368 13.49 -16.14 -12.23
N ASN A 369 12.73 -15.66 -13.22
CA ASN A 369 13.11 -15.74 -14.63
C ASN A 369 14.37 -14.93 -14.93
N LEU A 370 14.46 -13.70 -14.40
CA LEU A 370 15.63 -12.85 -14.58
C LEU A 370 16.88 -13.46 -13.90
N LEU A 371 16.71 -14.06 -12.71
CA LEU A 371 17.78 -14.75 -12.00
C LEU A 371 18.28 -15.96 -12.77
N LEU A 372 17.38 -16.83 -13.21
CA LEU A 372 17.73 -18.02 -14.00
C LEU A 372 18.51 -17.64 -15.25
N ARG A 373 18.03 -16.64 -16.00
CA ARG A 373 18.71 -16.10 -17.17
C ARG A 373 20.11 -15.60 -16.82
N TYR A 374 20.24 -14.79 -15.77
CA TYR A 374 21.52 -14.23 -15.36
C TYR A 374 22.52 -15.31 -14.97
N LEU A 375 22.11 -16.26 -14.12
CA LEU A 375 22.96 -17.37 -13.68
C LEU A 375 23.41 -18.23 -14.86
N HIS A 376 22.51 -18.54 -15.81
CA HIS A 376 22.88 -19.29 -17.02
C HIS A 376 23.93 -18.55 -17.87
N GLN A 377 23.82 -17.23 -18.00
CA GLN A 377 24.80 -16.42 -18.74
C GLN A 377 26.13 -16.28 -18.00
N ALA A 378 26.10 -16.18 -16.67
CA ALA A 378 27.29 -15.99 -15.84
C ALA A 378 28.09 -17.28 -15.59
N SER A 379 27.44 -18.45 -15.61
CA SER A 379 28.03 -19.72 -15.14
C SER A 379 29.00 -20.40 -16.12
N GLN A 380 29.55 -19.72 -17.13
CA GLN A 380 30.57 -20.35 -17.97
C GLN A 380 31.94 -20.35 -17.28
N PRO A 381 32.61 -21.51 -17.09
CA PRO A 381 32.40 -22.79 -17.80
C PRO A 381 31.74 -23.95 -17.03
N ALA A 382 31.34 -23.81 -15.77
CA ALA A 382 30.81 -24.94 -14.97
C ALA A 382 29.27 -24.90 -14.86
N PRO A 383 28.54 -25.93 -15.31
CA PRO A 383 27.09 -25.96 -15.19
C PRO A 383 26.66 -25.96 -13.72
N GLN A 384 25.86 -24.98 -13.32
CA GLN A 384 25.14 -25.00 -12.06
C GLN A 384 23.86 -25.83 -12.23
N ASN A 385 23.53 -26.66 -11.25
CA ASN A 385 22.25 -27.37 -11.23
C ASN A 385 21.22 -26.43 -10.61
N ILE A 386 20.33 -25.89 -11.45
CA ILE A 386 19.29 -24.96 -11.02
C ILE A 386 17.93 -25.64 -11.08
N TYR A 387 17.24 -25.66 -9.94
CA TYR A 387 15.87 -26.15 -9.80
C TYR A 387 14.95 -24.95 -9.57
N VAL A 388 13.85 -24.85 -10.32
CA VAL A 388 12.86 -23.79 -10.11
C VAL A 388 11.57 -24.42 -9.63
N ILE A 389 11.21 -24.14 -8.38
CA ILE A 389 10.04 -24.69 -7.70
C ILE A 389 8.94 -23.63 -7.76
N ILE A 390 7.89 -23.90 -8.52
CA ILE A 390 6.77 -22.97 -8.73
C ILE A 390 5.57 -23.45 -7.95
N THR A 391 5.06 -22.58 -7.06
CA THR A 391 3.95 -22.92 -6.17
C THR A 391 2.58 -22.55 -6.74
N SER A 392 2.54 -21.63 -7.70
CA SER A 392 1.31 -21.27 -8.41
C SER A 392 1.08 -22.17 -9.62
N SER A 393 -0.16 -22.20 -10.09
CA SER A 393 -0.53 -22.90 -11.34
C SER A 393 -0.10 -22.15 -12.60
N ALA A 394 0.66 -21.06 -12.47
CA ALA A 394 1.11 -20.26 -13.60
C ALA A 394 2.11 -21.08 -14.44
N SER A 395 1.65 -21.51 -15.61
CA SER A 395 2.50 -22.17 -16.61
C SER A 395 3.39 -21.12 -17.29
N SER A 396 4.66 -21.07 -16.90
CA SER A 396 5.68 -20.34 -17.65
C SER A 396 6.36 -21.32 -18.62
N SER A 397 5.84 -21.41 -19.84
CA SER A 397 6.46 -22.21 -20.92
C SER A 397 7.79 -21.65 -21.41
N VAL A 398 8.21 -20.50 -20.88
CA VAL A 398 9.22 -19.68 -21.55
C VAL A 398 10.64 -20.20 -21.31
N TRP A 399 10.92 -20.94 -20.22
CA TRP A 399 12.30 -21.16 -19.75
C TRP A 399 12.67 -22.60 -19.36
N SER A 400 11.90 -23.59 -19.78
CA SER A 400 12.26 -25.01 -19.59
C SER A 400 13.62 -25.39 -20.20
N GLN A 401 14.19 -24.53 -21.04
CA GLN A 401 15.50 -24.72 -21.65
C GLN A 401 16.69 -24.47 -20.71
N TYR A 402 16.51 -23.73 -19.59
CA TYR A 402 17.61 -23.33 -18.72
C TYR A 402 17.60 -23.99 -17.34
N ALA A 403 16.45 -24.52 -16.90
CA ALA A 403 16.32 -25.19 -15.60
C ALA A 403 15.20 -26.23 -15.61
N SER A 404 15.29 -27.14 -14.63
CA SER A 404 14.20 -28.05 -14.28
C SER A 404 13.12 -27.28 -13.52
N ILE A 405 11.97 -27.06 -14.16
CA ILE A 405 10.81 -26.43 -13.55
C ILE A 405 9.96 -27.51 -12.88
N ILE A 406 9.69 -27.35 -11.60
CA ILE A 406 8.99 -28.32 -10.76
C ILE A 406 7.76 -27.65 -10.14
N PRO A 407 6.55 -27.91 -10.66
CA PRO A 407 5.34 -27.44 -10.03
C PRO A 407 5.12 -28.19 -8.71
N LEU A 408 5.07 -27.47 -7.60
CA LEU A 408 4.96 -28.07 -6.27
C LEU A 408 4.16 -27.19 -5.33
N ASN A 409 3.12 -27.76 -4.70
CA ASN A 409 2.40 -27.08 -3.63
C ASN A 409 3.16 -27.24 -2.30
N ILE A 410 3.98 -26.24 -1.96
CA ILE A 410 4.78 -26.21 -0.71
C ILE A 410 3.94 -26.19 0.57
N HIS A 411 2.62 -25.96 0.49
CA HIS A 411 1.74 -26.01 1.65
C HIS A 411 1.32 -27.43 2.02
N GLN A 412 1.63 -28.42 1.19
CA GLN A 412 1.39 -29.82 1.53
C GLN A 412 2.50 -30.34 2.44
N PRO A 413 2.18 -31.08 3.51
CA PRO A 413 3.18 -31.60 4.45
C PRO A 413 4.20 -32.53 3.77
N ASP A 414 3.79 -33.21 2.70
CA ASP A 414 4.64 -34.14 1.94
C ASP A 414 5.37 -33.47 0.76
N ALA A 415 5.41 -32.13 0.68
CA ALA A 415 5.98 -31.42 -0.46
C ALA A 415 7.46 -31.79 -0.70
N GLU A 416 8.27 -31.87 0.36
CA GLU A 416 9.68 -32.29 0.27
C GLU A 416 9.79 -33.73 -0.25
N ALA A 417 9.03 -34.66 0.34
CA ALA A 417 9.04 -36.07 -0.06
C ALA A 417 8.63 -36.24 -1.53
N ASN A 418 7.62 -35.47 -1.98
CA ASN A 418 7.18 -35.44 -3.36
C ASN A 418 8.26 -34.90 -4.31
N LEU A 419 8.99 -33.86 -3.91
CA LEU A 419 10.11 -33.32 -4.68
C LEU A 419 11.23 -34.36 -4.82
N ILE A 420 11.63 -34.97 -3.70
CA ILE A 420 12.68 -36.01 -3.67
C ILE A 420 12.25 -37.23 -4.51
N ALA A 421 10.98 -37.62 -4.47
CA ALA A 421 10.45 -38.71 -5.28
C ALA A 421 10.45 -38.38 -6.79
N GLN A 422 10.16 -37.13 -7.16
CA GLN A 422 10.18 -36.68 -8.55
C GLN A 422 11.61 -36.49 -9.09
N GLN A 423 12.55 -36.12 -8.23
CA GLN A 423 13.94 -35.83 -8.58
C GLN A 423 14.88 -36.53 -7.58
N PRO A 424 15.06 -37.85 -7.71
CA PRO A 424 15.91 -38.60 -6.80
C PRO A 424 17.35 -38.13 -6.89
N GLY A 425 17.94 -37.78 -5.74
CA GLY A 425 19.31 -37.28 -5.66
C GLY A 425 19.46 -35.76 -5.79
N VAL A 426 18.36 -34.99 -5.71
CA VAL A 426 18.45 -33.54 -5.55
C VAL A 426 19.16 -33.22 -4.25
N VAL A 427 20.34 -32.60 -4.39
CA VAL A 427 21.12 -32.01 -3.32
C VAL A 427 21.12 -30.51 -3.57
N VAL A 428 20.69 -29.73 -2.58
CA VAL A 428 20.57 -28.27 -2.70
C VAL A 428 21.56 -27.62 -1.73
N ASP A 429 22.53 -26.89 -2.29
CA ASP A 429 23.53 -26.11 -1.55
C ASP A 429 22.90 -24.80 -1.05
N ALA A 430 22.07 -24.16 -1.88
CA ALA A 430 21.35 -22.96 -1.48
C ALA A 430 19.93 -22.89 -2.03
N ILE A 431 19.04 -22.30 -1.23
CA ILE A 431 17.66 -21.99 -1.62
C ILE A 431 17.49 -20.49 -1.69
N VAL A 432 16.99 -19.99 -2.81
CA VAL A 432 16.54 -18.60 -2.97
C VAL A 432 15.03 -18.59 -2.79
N ASP A 433 14.56 -18.12 -1.62
CA ASP A 433 13.14 -17.96 -1.33
C ASP A 433 12.68 -16.57 -1.78
N LEU A 434 11.94 -16.53 -2.89
CA LEU A 434 11.31 -15.33 -3.43
C LEU A 434 9.86 -15.15 -2.96
N ILE A 435 9.32 -16.09 -2.19
CA ILE A 435 7.94 -16.08 -1.67
C ILE A 435 7.88 -15.40 -0.31
N GLY A 436 8.89 -15.62 0.55
CA GLY A 436 8.98 -14.97 1.86
C GLY A 436 7.82 -15.32 2.81
N SER A 437 7.28 -16.53 2.69
CA SER A 437 6.20 -17.04 3.56
C SER A 437 6.76 -18.01 4.61
N GLU A 438 5.99 -18.26 5.67
CA GLU A 438 6.33 -19.30 6.66
C GLU A 438 6.44 -20.68 6.00
N ALA A 439 5.48 -21.03 5.13
CA ALA A 439 5.49 -22.32 4.43
C ALA A 439 6.72 -22.49 3.51
N SER A 440 7.10 -21.45 2.77
CA SER A 440 8.29 -21.50 1.90
C SER A 440 9.57 -21.59 2.71
N THR A 441 9.61 -20.96 3.89
CA THR A 441 10.77 -20.99 4.79
C THR A 441 10.93 -22.35 5.48
N VAL A 442 9.82 -22.96 5.92
CA VAL A 442 9.83 -24.34 6.44
C VAL A 442 10.30 -25.31 5.37
N PHE A 443 9.74 -25.20 4.17
CA PHE A 443 10.13 -26.02 3.02
C PHE A 443 11.63 -25.83 2.67
N ALA A 444 12.12 -24.59 2.68
CA ALA A 444 13.52 -24.30 2.42
C ALA A 444 14.45 -24.94 3.47
N THR A 445 14.09 -24.82 4.75
CA THR A 445 14.87 -25.41 5.86
C THR A 445 14.95 -26.93 5.77
N GLN A 446 13.89 -27.58 5.29
CA GLN A 446 13.82 -29.02 5.07
C GLN A 446 14.67 -29.47 3.88
N LEU A 447 14.56 -28.78 2.74
CA LEU A 447 15.20 -29.19 1.49
C LEU A 447 16.71 -28.90 1.43
N VAL A 448 17.17 -27.81 2.05
CA VAL A 448 18.59 -27.45 2.02
C VAL A 448 19.44 -28.46 2.81
N GLN A 449 20.59 -28.82 2.27
CA GLN A 449 21.51 -29.75 2.93
C GLN A 449 22.21 -29.10 4.14
N PRO A 450 22.80 -29.88 5.07
CA PRO A 450 23.60 -29.35 6.15
C PRO A 450 24.73 -28.42 5.64
N MET A 451 24.99 -27.34 6.36
CA MET A 451 25.90 -26.24 6.01
C MET A 451 25.53 -25.49 4.73
N GLY A 452 24.31 -25.67 4.23
CA GLY A 452 23.80 -24.91 3.10
C GLY A 452 23.27 -23.53 3.48
N CYS A 453 22.80 -22.80 2.48
CA CYS A 453 22.35 -21.42 2.62
C CYS A 453 20.88 -21.22 2.24
N ILE A 454 20.15 -20.40 3.00
CA ILE A 454 18.82 -19.91 2.64
C ILE A 454 18.93 -18.41 2.40
N VAL A 455 18.71 -17.99 1.16
CA VAL A 455 18.64 -16.60 0.73
C VAL A 455 17.17 -16.17 0.76
N LEU A 456 16.79 -15.40 1.78
CA LEU A 456 15.47 -14.80 1.91
C LEU A 456 15.45 -13.46 1.17
N VAL A 457 14.52 -13.29 0.22
CA VAL A 457 14.41 -12.06 -0.56
C VAL A 457 13.21 -11.25 -0.09
N GLU A 458 13.45 -10.02 0.35
CA GLU A 458 12.41 -9.19 0.97
C GLU A 458 11.31 -8.80 -0.02
N ARG A 459 10.04 -9.10 0.34
CA ARG A 459 8.83 -8.80 -0.45
C ARG A 459 8.03 -7.61 0.02
N SER A 460 8.58 -6.76 0.89
CA SER A 460 7.93 -5.50 1.31
C SER A 460 7.46 -4.62 0.13
N GLN A 461 7.97 -4.90 -1.07
CA GLN A 461 7.59 -4.29 -2.34
C GLN A 461 6.44 -4.94 -3.12
N SER A 462 5.99 -6.14 -2.74
CA SER A 462 4.82 -6.82 -3.32
C SER A 462 3.66 -6.87 -2.34
N ASP A 463 3.98 -6.93 -1.03
CA ASP A 463 2.98 -7.21 -0.02
C ASP A 463 2.43 -5.97 0.67
N LEU A 464 1.26 -6.18 1.26
CA LEU A 464 0.49 -5.17 1.99
C LEU A 464 0.95 -4.99 3.42
N ASP A 465 1.66 -5.97 3.94
CA ASP A 465 2.03 -6.03 5.34
C ASP A 465 3.56 -5.98 5.46
N PRO A 466 4.14 -4.80 5.72
CA PRO A 466 5.59 -4.60 5.75
C PRO A 466 6.27 -5.26 6.96
N GLN A 467 5.53 -5.92 7.86
CA GLN A 467 6.08 -6.52 9.09
C GLN A 467 5.56 -7.95 9.33
N SER A 468 5.58 -8.81 8.32
CA SER A 468 5.42 -10.24 8.60
C SER A 468 6.70 -10.78 9.24
N THR A 469 6.71 -10.93 10.57
CA THR A 469 7.68 -11.81 11.23
C THR A 469 7.49 -13.22 10.68
N ILE A 470 8.50 -13.78 10.04
CA ILE A 470 8.45 -15.16 9.52
C ILE A 470 8.87 -16.09 10.66
N ALA A 471 7.99 -16.99 11.07
CA ALA A 471 8.34 -18.03 12.02
C ALA A 471 9.28 -19.05 11.36
N MET A 472 10.34 -19.45 12.08
CA MET A 472 11.32 -20.43 11.61
C MET A 472 11.61 -21.46 12.70
N ASP A 473 11.84 -22.71 12.30
CA ASP A 473 12.33 -23.75 13.20
C ASP A 473 13.83 -23.59 13.46
N MET A 474 14.15 -22.89 14.55
CA MET A 474 15.53 -22.65 14.97
C MET A 474 16.30 -23.94 15.29
N ASN A 475 15.62 -25.02 15.68
CA ASN A 475 16.32 -26.28 15.95
C ASN A 475 16.86 -26.87 14.65
N SER A 476 16.06 -26.91 13.59
CA SER A 476 16.49 -27.40 12.29
C SER A 476 17.62 -26.55 11.70
N LEU A 477 17.53 -25.22 11.84
CA LEU A 477 18.59 -24.30 11.42
C LEU A 477 19.93 -24.56 12.13
N VAL A 478 19.90 -24.73 13.45
CA VAL A 478 21.10 -24.98 14.27
C VAL A 478 21.67 -26.38 13.99
N VAL A 479 20.83 -27.42 13.95
CA VAL A 479 21.27 -28.81 13.74
C VAL A 479 21.91 -28.99 12.36
N LYS A 480 21.36 -28.33 11.34
CA LYS A 480 21.91 -28.37 9.99
C LYS A 480 22.99 -27.31 9.75
N GLU A 481 23.32 -26.45 10.71
CA GLU A 481 24.30 -25.36 10.56
C GLU A 481 24.00 -24.45 9.35
N LEU A 482 22.73 -24.08 9.15
CA LEU A 482 22.30 -23.31 7.97
C LEU A 482 22.66 -21.83 8.08
N GLU A 483 23.17 -21.26 6.98
CA GLU A 483 23.37 -19.81 6.85
C GLU A 483 22.09 -19.17 6.30
N ILE A 484 21.55 -18.17 7.01
CA ILE A 484 20.42 -17.37 6.51
C ILE A 484 20.96 -16.03 6.04
N VAL A 485 20.73 -15.70 4.77
CA VAL A 485 21.07 -14.41 4.19
C VAL A 485 19.80 -13.68 3.80
N ASN A 486 19.63 -12.47 4.31
CA ASN A 486 18.57 -11.58 3.84
C ASN A 486 19.09 -10.72 2.70
N VAL A 487 18.43 -10.77 1.55
CA VAL A 487 18.64 -9.85 0.44
C VAL A 487 17.51 -8.82 0.47
N SER A 488 17.78 -7.70 1.13
CA SER A 488 16.91 -6.53 1.15
C SER A 488 17.39 -5.51 0.13
N GLY A 489 16.66 -5.44 -0.97
CA GLY A 489 16.84 -4.40 -1.97
C GLY A 489 18.10 -4.46 -2.83
N GLY A 490 18.00 -3.83 -4.00
CA GLY A 490 19.04 -3.81 -5.00
C GLY A 490 19.64 -2.42 -5.26
N LYS A 491 19.46 -1.44 -4.35
CA LYS A 491 19.91 -0.05 -4.58
C LYS A 491 21.38 0.02 -5.02
N LYS A 492 22.27 -0.70 -4.33
CA LYS A 492 23.71 -0.75 -4.65
C LYS A 492 24.01 -1.34 -6.04
N PHE A 493 23.09 -2.16 -6.58
CA PHE A 493 23.21 -2.83 -7.87
C PHE A 493 22.36 -2.19 -8.96
N LEU A 494 21.68 -1.06 -8.71
CA LEU A 494 20.77 -0.47 -9.68
C LEU A 494 21.50 0.07 -10.92
N ASN A 495 22.71 0.63 -10.74
CA ASN A 495 23.60 1.00 -11.83
C ASN A 495 24.04 -0.22 -12.65
N ASP A 496 24.48 -1.27 -11.96
CA ASP A 496 24.91 -2.52 -12.61
C ASP A 496 23.76 -3.19 -13.37
N ALA A 497 22.53 -3.08 -12.84
CA ALA A 497 21.33 -3.58 -13.49
C ALA A 497 21.04 -2.82 -14.80
N LEU A 498 21.14 -1.49 -14.79
CA LEU A 498 21.01 -0.69 -16.00
C LEU A 498 22.11 -1.02 -17.02
N GLN A 499 23.34 -1.23 -16.57
CA GLN A 499 24.46 -1.61 -17.43
C GLN A 499 24.29 -3.01 -18.02
N TYR A 500 23.79 -3.95 -17.23
CA TYR A 500 23.41 -5.28 -17.70
C TYR A 500 22.34 -5.18 -18.78
N LEU A 501 21.24 -4.45 -18.53
CA LEU A 501 20.17 -4.24 -19.50
C LEU A 501 20.68 -3.58 -20.78
N ALA A 502 21.56 -2.56 -20.68
CA ALA A 502 22.19 -1.93 -21.83
C ALA A 502 22.97 -2.93 -22.68
N THR A 503 23.68 -3.85 -22.04
CA THR A 503 24.43 -4.93 -22.71
C THR A 503 23.47 -5.91 -23.39
N GLN A 504 22.42 -6.36 -22.70
CA GLN A 504 21.45 -7.31 -23.24
C GLN A 504 20.67 -6.76 -24.44
N VAL A 505 20.43 -5.45 -24.51
CA VAL A 505 19.74 -4.80 -25.62
C VAL A 505 20.50 -4.92 -26.95
N THR A 506 21.83 -5.06 -26.90
CA THR A 506 22.64 -5.21 -28.12
C THR A 506 22.39 -6.54 -28.85
N ASN A 507 21.82 -7.54 -28.16
CA ASN A 507 21.38 -8.80 -28.72
C ASN A 507 19.84 -8.79 -28.83
N SER A 508 19.31 -8.86 -30.06
CA SER A 508 17.87 -8.79 -30.32
C SER A 508 17.07 -9.95 -29.70
N GLU A 509 17.66 -11.14 -29.64
CA GLU A 509 17.02 -12.30 -29.01
C GLU A 509 16.92 -12.08 -27.51
N SER A 510 18.03 -11.68 -26.87
CA SER A 510 18.07 -11.31 -25.46
C SER A 510 17.05 -10.23 -25.09
N ALA A 511 16.95 -9.17 -25.90
CA ALA A 511 15.99 -8.10 -25.68
C ALA A 511 14.54 -8.58 -25.84
N THR A 512 14.27 -9.46 -26.82
CA THR A 512 12.93 -10.06 -27.03
C THR A 512 12.54 -10.95 -25.87
N GLU A 513 13.51 -11.70 -25.36
CA GLU A 513 13.41 -12.61 -24.24
C GLU A 513 13.03 -11.86 -22.94
N LEU A 514 13.73 -10.76 -22.64
CA LEU A 514 13.41 -9.89 -21.50
C LEU A 514 12.01 -9.27 -21.60
N ARG A 515 11.58 -8.85 -22.80
CA ARG A 515 10.24 -8.30 -23.03
C ARG A 515 9.12 -9.29 -22.73
N LYS A 516 9.36 -10.60 -22.68
CA LYS A 516 8.34 -11.58 -22.27
C LYS A 516 7.92 -11.43 -20.80
N CYS A 517 8.71 -10.72 -19.98
CA CYS A 517 8.35 -10.34 -18.61
C CYS A 517 7.39 -9.14 -18.56
N LEU A 518 7.08 -8.54 -19.71
CA LEU A 518 6.20 -7.39 -19.84
C LEU A 518 4.99 -7.74 -20.70
N LEU A 519 3.84 -7.21 -20.36
CA LEU A 519 2.63 -7.23 -21.18
C LEU A 519 2.65 -6.05 -22.15
N ASP A 520 1.77 -6.10 -23.15
CA ASP A 520 1.60 -4.98 -24.08
C ASP A 520 1.25 -3.67 -23.37
N CYS A 521 1.79 -2.57 -23.90
CA CYS A 521 1.53 -1.24 -23.40
C CYS A 521 0.08 -0.83 -23.63
N VAL A 522 -0.56 -0.31 -22.59
CA VAL A 522 -1.92 0.22 -22.63
C VAL A 522 -1.88 1.72 -22.45
N GLN A 523 -2.69 2.47 -23.18
CA GLN A 523 -2.79 3.91 -22.98
C GLN A 523 -3.29 4.21 -21.57
N PHE A 524 -2.65 5.15 -20.88
CA PHE A 524 -2.94 5.47 -19.49
C PHE A 524 -4.44 5.65 -19.12
N PRO A 525 -5.29 6.34 -19.91
CA PRO A 525 -6.73 6.44 -19.63
C PRO A 525 -7.48 5.10 -19.59
N HIS A 526 -6.93 4.06 -20.22
CA HIS A 526 -7.49 2.71 -20.25
C HIS A 526 -6.87 1.77 -19.22
N ALA A 527 -5.85 2.24 -18.47
CA ALA A 527 -5.12 1.41 -17.50
C ALA A 527 -6.05 0.84 -16.41
N LEU A 528 -6.96 1.65 -15.85
CA LEU A 528 -7.91 1.21 -14.82
C LEU A 528 -8.78 0.04 -15.31
N HIS A 529 -9.43 0.22 -16.46
CA HIS A 529 -10.27 -0.81 -17.05
C HIS A 529 -9.46 -2.08 -17.33
N LYS A 530 -8.23 -1.94 -17.85
CA LYS A 530 -7.37 -3.10 -18.09
C LYS A 530 -7.00 -3.81 -16.79
N LEU A 531 -6.61 -3.08 -15.74
CA LEU A 531 -6.26 -3.65 -14.44
C LEU A 531 -7.45 -4.35 -13.75
N GLN A 532 -8.67 -3.90 -14.01
CA GLN A 532 -9.88 -4.55 -13.50
C GLN A 532 -10.25 -5.83 -14.28
N THR A 533 -9.91 -5.90 -15.56
CA THR A 533 -10.38 -6.97 -16.46
C THR A 533 -9.32 -8.02 -16.81
N ILE A 534 -8.04 -7.70 -16.69
CA ILE A 534 -6.95 -8.63 -17.01
C ILE A 534 -6.96 -9.83 -16.04
N PRO A 535 -6.77 -11.09 -16.48
CA PRO A 535 -6.66 -12.21 -15.55
C PRO A 535 -5.48 -12.02 -14.58
N GLU A 536 -5.66 -12.29 -13.28
CA GLU A 536 -4.58 -12.14 -12.27
C GLU A 536 -3.36 -13.00 -12.60
N GLN A 537 -3.58 -14.22 -13.11
CA GLN A 537 -2.55 -15.15 -13.56
C GLN A 537 -1.61 -14.55 -14.62
N MET A 538 -2.08 -13.59 -15.43
CA MET A 538 -1.22 -12.90 -16.40
C MET A 538 -0.29 -11.89 -15.72
N LEU A 539 -0.74 -11.27 -14.63
CA LEU A 539 0.02 -10.30 -13.84
C LEU A 539 0.93 -10.93 -12.80
N GLU A 540 0.73 -12.22 -12.51
CA GLU A 540 1.68 -13.01 -11.73
C GLU A 540 3.04 -13.05 -12.43
N SER A 541 3.07 -13.44 -13.71
CA SER A 541 4.33 -13.65 -14.43
C SER A 541 4.82 -12.46 -15.27
N ARG A 542 4.05 -11.36 -15.34
CA ARG A 542 4.37 -10.20 -16.21
C ARG A 542 3.84 -8.88 -15.67
N TYR A 543 4.52 -7.78 -15.97
CA TYR A 543 4.02 -6.44 -15.65
C TYR A 543 3.14 -5.84 -16.75
N LEU A 544 2.06 -5.16 -16.37
CA LEU A 544 1.32 -4.30 -17.30
C LEU A 544 2.06 -2.98 -17.49
N GLN A 545 2.26 -2.57 -18.73
CA GLN A 545 2.86 -1.28 -19.07
C GLN A 545 1.76 -0.25 -19.37
N THR A 546 1.91 0.97 -18.86
CA THR A 546 0.93 2.06 -19.06
C THR A 546 1.56 3.36 -19.53
#